data_AF-A0A1Y5FD12-F1
#
_entry.id   AF-A0A1Y5FD12-F1
#
_cell.length_a   1.000
_cell.length_b   1.000
_cell.length_c   1.000
_cell.angle_alpha   90.00
_cell.angle_beta   90.00
_cell.angle_gamma   90.00
#
_symmetry.space_group_name_H-M   'P 1'
#
loop_
_entity.id
_entity.type
_entity.pdbx_description
1 polymer ?
#
loop_
_entity_poly.entity_id
_entity_poly.type
_entity_poly.pdbx_seq_one_letter_code
_entity_poly.pdbx_strand_id
1 'polypeptide(L)'
;MKLKSSQMLSDSSMAIARFINAENDLDRRLYWILSLTMLRGVGHTLDKRDAIDFPELREAVDEKWKNIQDKVTRDLSLKERNSALKEYELNFNWVPYDITDNEGMVLSVEETLQYTGKHYPPGTPPDHILNEIYEFWRVYIEEFERMIKKI
;
A
#
# COMPACT_ATOMS: atom_id res chain seq x y z
N MET A 1 7.33 16.14 -18.86
CA MET A 1 8.00 16.20 -17.55
C MET A 1 7.35 15.19 -16.62
N LYS A 2 8.12 14.52 -15.76
CA LYS A 2 7.65 13.45 -14.88
C LYS A 2 8.10 13.75 -13.46
N LEU A 3 7.19 13.63 -12.49
CA LEU A 3 7.48 13.93 -11.09
C LEU A 3 8.36 12.85 -10.46
N LYS A 4 9.13 13.18 -9.41
CA LYS A 4 9.90 12.17 -8.65
C LYS A 4 8.95 11.23 -7.91
N SER A 5 7.82 11.73 -7.42
CA SER A 5 6.74 10.91 -6.87
C SER A 5 6.18 9.90 -7.88
N SER A 6 6.11 10.26 -9.17
CA SER A 6 5.71 9.37 -10.27
C SER A 6 6.70 8.22 -10.48
N GLN A 7 8.00 8.51 -10.36
CA GLN A 7 9.03 7.47 -10.39
C GLN A 7 8.94 6.54 -9.17
N MET A 8 8.80 7.09 -7.96
CA MET A 8 8.67 6.30 -6.74
C MET A 8 7.40 5.44 -6.73
N LEU A 9 6.30 5.94 -7.30
CA LEU A 9 5.08 5.17 -7.47
C LEU A 9 5.31 4.00 -8.43
N SER A 10 5.98 4.23 -9.57
CA SER A 10 6.38 3.17 -10.49
C SER A 10 7.22 2.11 -9.77
N ASP A 11 8.19 2.51 -8.95
CA ASP A 11 9.03 1.57 -8.20
C ASP A 11 8.22 0.78 -7.15
N SER A 12 7.21 1.40 -6.54
CA SER A 12 6.31 0.73 -5.60
C SER A 12 5.52 -0.40 -6.26
N SER A 13 5.20 -0.31 -7.56
CA SER A 13 4.50 -1.37 -8.28
C SER A 13 5.31 -2.67 -8.31
N MET A 14 6.64 -2.59 -8.37
CA MET A 14 7.50 -3.77 -8.26
C MET A 14 7.45 -4.38 -6.86
N ALA A 15 7.44 -3.56 -5.80
CA ALA A 15 7.31 -4.07 -4.43
C ALA A 15 5.96 -4.79 -4.22
N ILE A 16 4.88 -4.23 -4.77
CA ILE A 16 3.53 -4.83 -4.73
C ILE A 16 3.53 -6.15 -5.52
N ALA A 17 4.09 -6.17 -6.73
CA ALA A 17 4.20 -7.39 -7.52
C ALA A 17 5.02 -8.47 -6.80
N ARG A 18 6.10 -8.10 -6.12
CA ARG A 18 6.92 -9.02 -5.31
C ARG A 18 6.17 -9.53 -4.10
N PHE A 19 5.37 -8.70 -3.45
CA PHE A 19 4.47 -9.12 -2.37
C PHE A 19 3.46 -10.17 -2.86
N ILE A 20 2.79 -9.92 -3.99
CA ILE A 20 1.79 -10.83 -4.57
C ILE A 20 2.39 -12.20 -4.92
N ASN A 21 3.61 -12.19 -5.49
CA ASN A 21 4.28 -13.41 -5.96
C ASN A 21 5.20 -14.04 -4.91
N ALA A 22 5.21 -13.56 -3.66
CA ALA A 22 6.10 -14.11 -2.64
C ALA A 22 5.62 -15.50 -2.18
N GLU A 23 6.53 -16.46 -2.28
CA GLU A 23 6.30 -17.88 -1.96
C GLU A 23 6.44 -18.17 -0.45
N ASN A 24 7.10 -17.30 0.29
CA ASN A 24 7.31 -17.46 1.73
C ASN A 24 6.85 -16.24 2.54
N ASP A 25 6.55 -16.48 3.82
CA ASP A 25 6.06 -15.47 4.75
C ASP A 25 7.08 -14.33 4.98
N LEU A 26 8.37 -14.64 5.03
CA LEU A 26 9.41 -13.62 5.25
C LEU A 26 9.40 -12.59 4.12
N ASP A 27 9.43 -13.03 2.87
CA ASP A 27 9.40 -12.16 1.70
C ASP A 27 8.09 -11.36 1.65
N ARG A 28 6.95 -11.97 2.00
CA ARG A 28 5.68 -11.24 2.11
C ARG A 28 5.75 -10.11 3.13
N ARG A 29 6.30 -10.36 4.33
CA ARG A 29 6.51 -9.31 5.33
C ARG A 29 7.41 -8.19 4.83
N LEU A 30 8.53 -8.54 4.22
CA LEU A 30 9.47 -7.56 3.69
C LEU A 30 8.82 -6.70 2.60
N TYR A 31 8.12 -7.32 1.65
CA TYR A 31 7.51 -6.61 0.53
C TYR A 31 6.24 -5.86 0.91
N TRP A 32 5.50 -6.30 1.93
CA TRP A 32 4.40 -5.51 2.52
C TRP A 32 4.91 -4.20 3.11
N ILE A 33 5.92 -4.29 3.99
CA ILE A 33 6.53 -3.13 4.63
C ILE A 33 7.15 -2.20 3.58
N LEU A 34 7.84 -2.77 2.59
CA LEU A 34 8.43 -2.01 1.48
C LEU A 34 7.34 -1.28 0.68
N SER A 35 6.25 -1.96 0.32
CA SER A 35 5.15 -1.37 -0.44
C SER A 35 4.51 -0.19 0.32
N LEU A 36 4.17 -0.38 1.60
CA LEU A 36 3.61 0.68 2.43
C LEU A 36 4.57 1.86 2.61
N THR A 37 5.86 1.57 2.78
CA THR A 37 6.90 2.60 2.92
C THR A 37 7.04 3.41 1.63
N MET A 38 7.08 2.73 0.49
CA MET A 38 7.19 3.37 -0.83
C MET A 38 5.98 4.22 -1.13
N LEU A 39 4.77 3.70 -0.94
CA LEU A 39 3.51 4.43 -1.14
C LEU A 39 3.39 5.64 -0.21
N ARG A 40 3.89 5.56 1.02
CA ARG A 40 4.00 6.73 1.91
C ARG A 40 5.02 7.74 1.39
N GLY A 41 6.15 7.25 0.89
CA GLY A 41 7.20 8.05 0.31
C GLY A 41 6.74 8.80 -0.93
N VAL A 42 5.80 8.26 -1.72
CA VAL A 42 5.17 8.97 -2.85
C VAL A 42 4.55 10.28 -2.38
N GLY A 43 3.68 10.24 -1.38
CA GLY A 43 3.05 11.45 -0.84
C GLY A 43 4.03 12.43 -0.22
N HIS A 44 5.04 11.93 0.50
CA HIS A 44 6.10 12.77 1.05
C HIS A 44 6.92 13.46 -0.05
N THR A 45 7.27 12.73 -1.11
CA THR A 45 8.02 13.23 -2.25
C THR A 45 7.22 14.28 -3.00
N LEU A 46 5.92 14.06 -3.19
CA LEU A 46 5.03 15.01 -3.82
C LEU A 46 4.98 16.34 -3.03
N ASP A 47 4.73 16.29 -1.72
CA ASP A 47 4.61 17.47 -0.84
C ASP A 47 5.96 18.19 -0.61
N LYS A 48 7.08 17.46 -0.53
CA LYS A 48 8.36 18.02 -0.09
C LYS A 48 9.41 18.18 -1.19
N ARG A 49 9.41 17.34 -2.21
CA ARG A 49 10.45 17.34 -3.24
C ARG A 49 9.94 17.89 -4.56
N ASP A 50 8.83 17.35 -5.05
CA ASP A 50 8.23 17.86 -6.28
C ASP A 50 7.74 19.31 -6.10
N ALA A 51 7.20 19.66 -4.94
CA ALA A 51 6.79 21.03 -4.63
C ALA A 51 7.95 22.04 -4.50
N ILE A 52 9.22 21.60 -4.38
CA ILE A 52 10.38 22.51 -4.46
C ILE A 52 10.62 22.92 -5.92
N ASP A 53 10.52 21.94 -6.81
CA ASP A 53 10.74 22.13 -8.24
C ASP A 53 9.52 22.82 -8.89
N PHE A 54 8.32 22.61 -8.34
CA PHE A 54 7.03 23.15 -8.80
C PHE A 54 6.20 23.71 -7.64
N PRO A 55 6.42 24.96 -7.22
CA PRO A 55 5.75 25.57 -6.06
C PRO A 55 4.22 25.54 -6.12
N GLU A 56 3.64 25.61 -7.32
CA GLU A 56 2.19 25.51 -7.58
C GLU A 56 1.59 24.18 -7.12
N LEU A 57 2.41 23.11 -7.01
CA LEU A 57 1.95 21.83 -6.47
C LEU A 57 1.65 21.93 -4.98
N ARG A 58 2.30 22.82 -4.23
CA ARG A 58 2.12 22.89 -2.78
C ARG A 58 0.68 23.22 -2.42
N GLU A 59 0.15 24.28 -3.04
CA GLU A 59 -1.23 24.72 -2.82
C GLU A 59 -2.23 23.68 -3.34
N ALA A 60 -1.96 23.11 -4.53
CA ALA A 60 -2.82 22.10 -5.13
C ALA A 60 -2.88 20.80 -4.31
N VAL A 61 -1.75 20.36 -3.77
CA VAL A 61 -1.64 19.19 -2.88
C VAL A 61 -2.36 19.45 -1.56
N ASP A 62 -2.17 20.62 -0.95
CA ASP A 62 -2.83 20.99 0.31
C ASP A 62 -4.35 21.09 0.13
N GLU A 63 -4.83 21.67 -0.96
CA GLU A 63 -6.25 21.76 -1.28
C GLU A 63 -6.85 20.36 -1.51
N LYS A 64 -6.17 19.52 -2.30
CA LYS A 64 -6.61 18.15 -2.54
C LYS A 64 -6.65 17.31 -1.27
N TRP A 65 -5.66 17.43 -0.39
CA TRP A 65 -5.66 16.73 0.89
C TRP A 65 -6.81 17.12 1.81
N LYS A 66 -7.17 18.41 1.82
CA LYS A 66 -8.34 18.91 2.57
C LYS A 66 -9.65 18.35 2.00
N ASN A 67 -9.72 18.20 0.69
CA ASN A 67 -10.92 17.81 -0.04
C ASN A 67 -10.98 16.32 -0.42
N ILE A 68 -10.13 15.48 0.18
CA ILE A 68 -10.18 14.03 -0.07
C ILE A 68 -11.55 13.51 0.33
N GLN A 69 -12.32 13.12 -0.68
CA GLN A 69 -13.62 12.47 -0.51
C GLN A 69 -13.44 10.98 -0.21
N ASP A 70 -12.33 10.40 -0.69
CA ASP A 70 -11.96 9.01 -0.44
C ASP A 70 -11.31 8.85 0.94
N LYS A 71 -12.13 9.09 1.98
CA LYS A 71 -11.74 8.86 3.37
C LYS A 71 -11.39 7.40 3.61
N VAL A 72 -11.98 6.48 2.86
CA VAL A 72 -11.76 5.03 3.00
C VAL A 72 -10.32 4.69 2.64
N THR A 73 -9.85 5.05 1.45
CA THR A 73 -8.46 4.76 1.04
C THR A 73 -7.44 5.49 1.91
N ARG A 74 -7.75 6.74 2.31
CA ARG A 74 -6.90 7.49 3.25
C ARG A 74 -6.80 6.79 4.61
N ASP A 75 -7.92 6.43 5.21
CA ASP A 75 -7.96 5.83 6.54
C ASP A 75 -7.38 4.42 6.52
N LEU A 76 -7.60 3.68 5.44
CA LEU A 76 -6.97 2.39 5.15
C LEU A 76 -5.45 2.52 5.07
N SER A 77 -4.94 3.46 4.27
CA SER A 77 -3.50 3.75 4.18
C SER A 77 -2.89 4.14 5.54
N LEU A 78 -3.59 4.95 6.32
CA LEU A 78 -3.15 5.35 7.66
C LEU A 78 -3.13 4.19 8.65
N LYS A 79 -4.17 3.35 8.63
CA LYS A 79 -4.33 2.18 9.48
C LYS A 79 -3.24 1.15 9.21
N GLU A 80 -3.07 0.74 7.95
CA GLU A 80 -2.09 -0.29 7.60
C GLU A 80 -0.66 0.20 7.84
N ARG A 81 -0.37 1.47 7.55
CA ARG A 81 0.91 2.09 7.90
C ARG A 81 1.16 2.07 9.41
N ASN A 82 0.19 2.50 10.23
CA ASN A 82 0.38 2.54 11.68
C ASN A 82 0.62 1.13 12.24
N SER A 83 -0.21 0.17 11.81
CA SER A 83 -0.09 -1.22 12.24
C SER A 83 1.30 -1.75 11.88
N ALA A 84 1.70 -1.66 10.59
CA ALA A 84 2.95 -2.27 10.14
C ALA A 84 4.22 -1.52 10.56
N LEU A 85 4.23 -0.18 10.52
CA LEU A 85 5.46 0.62 10.71
C LEU A 85 5.66 1.17 12.12
N LYS A 86 4.59 1.23 12.94
CA LYS A 86 4.69 1.72 14.33
C LYS A 86 4.57 0.60 15.34
N GLU A 87 3.58 -0.27 15.14
CA GLU A 87 3.28 -1.34 16.08
C GLU A 87 3.89 -2.70 15.66
N TYR A 88 4.43 -2.78 14.44
CA TYR A 88 4.90 -4.02 13.82
C TYR A 88 3.82 -5.13 13.80
N GLU A 89 2.56 -4.70 13.70
CA GLU A 89 1.38 -5.54 13.55
C GLU A 89 1.08 -5.73 12.06
N LEU A 90 1.45 -6.90 11.56
CA LEU A 90 1.29 -7.26 10.16
C LEU A 90 -0.05 -7.96 9.96
N ASN A 91 -1.05 -7.14 9.59
CA ASN A 91 -2.45 -7.57 9.50
C ASN A 91 -2.80 -8.27 8.18
N PHE A 92 -1.84 -8.47 7.27
CA PHE A 92 -2.02 -9.27 6.06
C PHE A 92 -1.85 -10.77 6.37
N ASN A 93 -2.66 -11.29 7.28
CA ASN A 93 -2.70 -12.74 7.51
C ASN A 93 -3.47 -13.40 6.37
N TRP A 94 -2.79 -13.58 5.25
CA TRP A 94 -3.15 -14.63 4.31
C TRP A 94 -2.87 -15.96 4.99
N VAL A 95 -3.87 -16.84 5.02
CA VAL A 95 -3.67 -18.25 5.32
C VAL A 95 -2.66 -18.80 4.30
N PRO A 96 -1.46 -19.22 4.71
CA PRO A 96 -0.55 -19.93 3.82
C PRO A 96 -1.29 -21.11 3.18
N TYR A 97 -1.19 -21.29 1.85
CA TYR A 97 -1.75 -22.46 1.16
C TYR A 97 -1.12 -23.80 1.58
N ASP A 98 -0.21 -23.82 2.56
CA ASP A 98 0.55 -25.00 2.98
C ASP A 98 0.69 -25.12 4.51
N ILE A 99 -0.23 -24.54 5.30
CA ILE A 99 -0.24 -24.87 6.74
C ILE A 99 -0.65 -26.32 6.87
N THR A 100 0.23 -27.15 7.43
CA THR A 100 -0.10 -28.53 7.74
C THR A 100 -0.54 -28.67 9.19
N ASP A 101 -1.47 -29.57 9.45
CA ASP A 101 -1.72 -30.03 10.82
C ASP A 101 -0.53 -30.85 11.37
N ASN A 102 -0.70 -31.39 12.58
CA ASN A 102 0.31 -32.23 13.23
C ASN A 102 0.58 -33.56 12.49
N GLU A 103 -0.26 -33.91 11.50
CA GLU A 103 -0.16 -35.11 10.68
C GLU A 103 0.45 -34.81 9.30
N GLY A 104 0.79 -33.55 9.02
CA GLY A 104 1.39 -33.13 7.76
C GLY A 104 0.38 -32.90 6.63
N MET A 105 -0.92 -32.85 6.93
CA MET A 105 -1.98 -32.59 5.96
C MET A 105 -2.18 -31.10 5.77
N VAL A 106 -2.12 -30.63 4.52
CA VAL A 106 -2.39 -29.24 4.17
C VAL A 106 -3.83 -28.89 4.53
N LEU A 107 -3.97 -27.91 5.43
CA LEU A 107 -5.23 -27.39 5.92
C LEU A 107 -5.91 -26.56 4.84
N SER A 108 -7.23 -26.67 4.75
CA SER A 108 -8.05 -25.72 4.03
C SER A 108 -7.95 -24.32 4.65
N VAL A 109 -8.47 -23.31 3.93
CA VAL A 109 -8.52 -21.93 4.42
C VAL A 109 -9.27 -21.85 5.76
N GLU A 110 -10.38 -22.56 5.88
CA GLU A 110 -11.27 -22.54 7.04
C GLU A 110 -10.62 -23.24 8.26
N GLU A 111 -9.94 -24.37 8.02
CA GLU A 111 -9.18 -25.09 9.05
C GLU A 111 -7.96 -24.29 9.52
N THR A 112 -7.28 -23.59 8.62
CA THR A 112 -6.14 -22.75 9.01
C THR A 112 -6.57 -21.56 9.87
N LEU A 113 -7.72 -20.96 9.57
CA LEU A 113 -8.28 -19.86 10.38
C LEU A 113 -8.62 -20.33 11.81
N GLN A 114 -9.12 -21.56 11.94
CA GLN A 114 -9.37 -22.19 13.24
C GLN A 114 -8.07 -22.57 13.97
N TYR A 115 -7.12 -23.18 13.25
CA TYR A 115 -5.84 -23.66 13.80
C TYR A 115 -4.95 -22.51 14.30
N THR A 116 -4.91 -21.39 13.57
CA THR A 116 -4.07 -20.24 13.93
C THR A 116 -4.69 -19.32 14.98
N GLY A 117 -5.97 -19.53 15.35
CA GLY A 117 -6.70 -18.65 16.27
C GLY A 117 -6.92 -17.23 15.72
N LYS A 118 -6.67 -17.01 14.42
CA LYS A 118 -6.78 -15.70 13.78
C LYS A 118 -8.20 -15.53 13.22
N HIS A 119 -9.05 -14.86 13.99
CA HIS A 119 -10.33 -14.38 13.50
C HIS A 119 -10.14 -13.10 12.69
N TYR A 120 -10.07 -13.20 11.37
CA TYR A 120 -10.44 -12.09 10.49
C TYR A 120 -11.82 -12.37 9.88
N PRO A 121 -12.75 -11.40 9.90
CA PRO A 121 -13.97 -11.50 9.08
C PRO A 121 -13.59 -11.48 7.59
N PRO A 122 -14.47 -11.92 6.68
CA PRO A 122 -14.24 -11.77 5.24
C PRO A 122 -13.98 -10.29 4.94
N GLY A 123 -12.74 -9.98 4.54
CA GLY A 123 -12.22 -8.63 4.42
C GLY A 123 -11.21 -8.52 3.28
N THR A 124 -11.14 -7.32 2.71
CA THR A 124 -10.38 -6.96 1.50
C THR A 124 -8.99 -7.59 1.47
N PRO A 125 -8.65 -8.40 0.44
CA PRO A 125 -7.34 -9.01 0.30
C PRO A 125 -6.19 -8.00 0.43
N PRO A 126 -5.05 -8.33 1.07
CA PRO A 126 -3.95 -7.39 1.25
C PRO A 126 -3.40 -6.78 -0.05
N ASP A 127 -3.39 -7.56 -1.13
CA ASP A 127 -3.06 -7.11 -2.48
C ASP A 127 -4.07 -6.08 -2.98
N HIS A 128 -5.36 -6.25 -2.71
CA HIS A 128 -6.38 -5.24 -3.01
C HIS A 128 -6.09 -3.95 -2.23
N ILE A 129 -5.74 -4.02 -0.94
CA ILE A 129 -5.38 -2.84 -0.15
C ILE A 129 -4.19 -2.08 -0.78
N LEU A 130 -3.12 -2.78 -1.14
CA LEU A 130 -1.96 -2.15 -1.78
C LEU A 130 -2.32 -1.55 -3.15
N ASN A 131 -3.14 -2.24 -3.93
CA ASN A 131 -3.60 -1.76 -5.23
C ASN A 131 -4.52 -0.53 -5.09
N GLU A 132 -5.40 -0.50 -4.10
CA GLU A 132 -6.27 0.65 -3.84
C GLU A 132 -5.46 1.90 -3.47
N ILE A 133 -4.47 1.75 -2.59
CA ILE A 133 -3.55 2.85 -2.22
C ILE A 133 -2.69 3.26 -3.43
N TYR A 134 -2.21 2.30 -4.23
CA TYR A 134 -1.44 2.57 -5.44
C TYR A 134 -2.27 3.36 -6.47
N GLU A 135 -3.49 2.93 -6.75
CA GLU A 135 -4.39 3.56 -7.72
C GLU A 135 -4.79 4.96 -7.27
N PHE A 136 -5.03 5.14 -5.96
CA PHE A 136 -5.21 6.46 -5.37
C PHE A 136 -4.04 7.39 -5.72
N TRP A 137 -2.80 6.94 -5.50
CA TRP A 137 -1.63 7.74 -5.84
C TRP A 137 -1.44 7.97 -7.33
N ARG A 138 -1.74 6.97 -8.16
CA ARG A 138 -1.63 7.05 -9.61
C ARG A 138 -2.53 8.15 -10.16
N VAL A 139 -3.80 8.15 -9.78
CA VAL A 139 -4.77 9.17 -10.23
C VAL A 139 -4.31 10.56 -9.81
N TYR A 140 -3.87 10.74 -8.56
CA TYR A 140 -3.43 12.04 -8.05
C TYR A 140 -2.18 12.55 -8.76
N ILE A 141 -1.17 11.71 -8.95
CA ILE A 141 0.05 12.09 -9.66
C ILE A 141 -0.26 12.46 -11.11
N GLU A 142 -1.11 11.70 -11.80
CA GLU A 142 -1.52 12.03 -13.17
C GLU A 142 -2.24 13.37 -13.26
N GLU A 143 -3.09 13.70 -12.27
CA GLU A 143 -3.73 15.03 -12.19
C GLU A 143 -2.69 16.14 -12.06
N PHE A 144 -1.73 16.01 -11.14
CA PHE A 144 -0.68 17.01 -10.93
C PHE A 144 0.25 17.16 -12.15
N GLU A 145 0.65 16.06 -12.78
CA GLU A 145 1.46 16.12 -14.00
C GLU A 145 0.73 16.81 -15.16
N ARG A 146 -0.60 16.67 -15.25
CA ARG A 146 -1.41 17.42 -16.23
C ARG A 146 -1.49 18.91 -15.90
N MET A 147 -1.54 19.27 -14.62
CA MET A 147 -1.54 20.68 -14.19
C MET A 147 -0.25 21.37 -14.62
N ILE A 148 0.91 20.78 -14.34
CA ILE A 148 2.21 21.39 -14.67
C ILE A 148 2.41 21.48 -16.18
N LYS A 149 1.94 20.50 -16.97
CA LYS A 149 2.05 20.55 -18.44
C LYS A 149 1.24 21.67 -19.11
N LYS A 150 0.29 22.28 -18.40
CA LYS A 150 -0.53 23.39 -18.91
C LYS A 150 0.08 24.76 -18.60
N ILE A 151 1.15 24.81 -17.80
CA ILE A 151 1.93 25.99 -17.45
C ILE A 151 3.14 26.05 -18.39
#